data_AF-A0A081A3K8-F1
#
_entry.id   AF-A0A081A3K8-F1
#
_cell.length_a   1.000
_cell.length_b   1.000
_cell.length_c   1.000
_cell.angle_alpha   90.00
_cell.angle_beta   90.00
_cell.angle_gamma   90.00
#
_symmetry.space_group_name_H-M   'P 1'
#
loop_
_entity.id
_entity.type
_entity.pdbx_description
1 polymer ?
#
loop_
_entity_poly.entity_id
_entity_poly.type
_entity_poly.pdbx_seq_one_letter_code
_entity_poly.pdbx_strand_id
1 'polypeptide(L)'
;MEATRLQSGSPKESGKDPLPFSLYRELCKATRTRDDGGFAHMFLTTQWNLMCRSESVQRLCTEHLSWHDDSIGCIMHKSKTNQEGTGPKDPRHMYGNVFSPDTCWITALALYLACRPTQAPGPLFPGSEQKARFGSALRKLIADQKHRNHYGTHSIRNGVATFACSGCTGGPSIASVCLRVGWSLGGVQDRYIRYETAGDQFLGRVVAGLPLNRPQFASLSPHFKDNDDPAVGACVQAMYPELQKVSGLRDILKLCVASLVKHSSYFRAELPSTHPLLTTPLFRNKEMMANLSANMVTCESPWMTPTGIPPLVELYKQLEGVQQSIDNLPPVLLDGMSTFIEKKGVAAGNITRDLLEATIESLLERAGLAHVRHTVPSAQVPGDTTTAAHYYGGKFHMLPESFEFPKVGVHAAWHLWWFRDQARGYPPLRRIGAHDLPRDLMRKTYSNWRNLMQRICEAALQGGCQITVDMSEQVAEKCLE
;
A
#
# COMPACT_ATOMS: atom_id res chain seq x y z
N MET A 1 -11.76 -44.72 19.05
CA MET A 1 -10.56 -44.86 18.18
C MET A 1 -10.81 -44.37 16.77
N GLU A 2 -12.03 -44.58 16.25
CA GLU A 2 -12.49 -43.99 15.00
C GLU A 2 -13.84 -43.23 15.16
N ALA A 3 -14.16 -42.76 16.37
CA ALA A 3 -15.40 -42.08 16.74
C ALA A 3 -15.30 -40.57 17.06
N THR A 4 -14.20 -39.80 17.04
CA THR A 4 -12.78 -40.10 16.85
C THR A 4 -12.25 -40.35 15.43
N ARG A 5 -13.10 -40.39 14.38
CA ARG A 5 -12.71 -40.22 12.95
C ARG A 5 -13.63 -39.23 12.25
N LEU A 6 -13.95 -38.16 12.99
CA LEU A 6 -14.89 -37.06 12.68
C LEU A 6 -16.32 -37.45 13.08
N GLN A 7 -16.88 -36.87 14.16
CA GLN A 7 -18.18 -37.31 14.69
C GLN A 7 -19.33 -37.06 13.68
N SER A 8 -19.84 -38.17 13.14
CA SER A 8 -21.12 -38.35 12.43
C SER A 8 -21.35 -37.59 11.12
N GLY A 9 -20.37 -36.89 10.58
CA GLY A 9 -20.46 -36.28 9.26
C GLY A 9 -19.22 -36.62 8.47
N SER A 10 -19.12 -37.85 7.94
CA SER A 10 -18.08 -38.20 6.97
C SER A 10 -18.08 -37.10 5.91
N PRO A 11 -17.06 -36.22 5.86
CA PRO A 11 -16.98 -35.26 4.78
C PRO A 11 -16.97 -36.16 3.55
N LYS A 12 -17.88 -35.94 2.61
CA LYS A 12 -17.67 -36.51 1.28
C LYS A 12 -16.27 -36.02 0.92
N GLU A 13 -15.28 -36.93 0.84
CA GLU A 13 -13.95 -36.67 0.28
C GLU A 13 -14.13 -36.41 -1.22
N SER A 14 -14.91 -35.38 -1.51
CA SER A 14 -15.38 -35.00 -2.83
C SER A 14 -14.58 -33.76 -3.20
N GLY A 15 -13.28 -33.97 -3.41
CA GLY A 15 -12.37 -32.93 -3.84
C GLY A 15 -10.97 -33.17 -3.29
N LYS A 16 -9.95 -32.90 -4.11
CA LYS A 16 -8.58 -32.82 -3.60
C LYS A 16 -8.44 -31.56 -2.75
N ASP A 17 -7.64 -31.65 -1.68
CA ASP A 17 -7.39 -30.53 -0.77
C ASP A 17 -6.86 -29.30 -1.52
N PRO A 18 -7.25 -28.08 -1.09
CA PRO A 18 -6.73 -26.85 -1.65
C PRO A 18 -5.22 -26.75 -1.40
N LEU A 19 -4.45 -26.51 -2.46
CA LEU A 19 -3.00 -26.33 -2.37
C LEU A 19 -2.68 -25.04 -1.60
N PRO A 20 -1.98 -25.09 -0.45
CA PRO A 20 -1.60 -23.89 0.28
C PRO A 20 -0.65 -23.01 -0.54
N PHE A 21 -0.74 -21.69 -0.37
CA PHE A 21 0.13 -20.76 -1.10
C PHE A 21 1.63 -20.95 -0.80
N SER A 22 1.97 -21.33 0.44
CA SER A 22 3.35 -21.70 0.81
C SER A 22 3.88 -22.86 -0.03
N LEU A 23 3.08 -23.92 -0.19
CA LEU A 23 3.42 -25.06 -1.03
C LEU A 23 3.46 -24.70 -2.52
N TYR A 24 2.58 -23.82 -3.00
CA TYR A 24 2.67 -23.27 -4.35
C TYR A 24 4.03 -22.59 -4.58
N ARG A 25 4.50 -21.76 -3.64
CA ARG A 25 5.82 -21.11 -3.73
C ARG A 25 6.97 -22.11 -3.76
N GLU A 26 6.91 -23.15 -2.93
CA GLU A 26 7.90 -24.24 -2.93
C GLU A 26 7.93 -24.97 -4.27
N LEU A 27 6.75 -25.30 -4.82
CA LEU A 27 6.64 -25.97 -6.12
C LEU A 27 7.11 -25.07 -7.27
N CYS A 28 6.86 -23.76 -7.21
CA CYS A 28 7.41 -22.81 -8.19
C CYS A 28 8.93 -22.84 -8.21
N LYS A 29 9.58 -22.77 -7.04
CA LYS A 29 11.04 -22.88 -6.93
C LYS A 29 11.56 -24.21 -7.48
N ALA A 30 10.95 -25.31 -7.04
CA ALA A 30 11.36 -26.65 -7.44
C ALA A 30 11.15 -26.89 -8.94
N THR A 31 10.09 -26.33 -9.55
CA THR A 31 9.83 -26.45 -10.98
C THR A 31 10.73 -25.57 -11.84
N ARG A 32 11.17 -24.41 -11.34
CA ARG A 32 12.08 -23.51 -12.06
C ARG A 32 13.43 -24.16 -12.34
N THR A 33 13.96 -24.95 -11.40
CA THR A 33 15.26 -25.61 -11.52
C THR A 33 15.20 -26.95 -12.25
N ARG A 34 14.04 -27.36 -12.77
CA ARG A 34 13.89 -28.61 -13.51
C ARG A 34 14.52 -28.49 -14.89
N ASP A 35 15.13 -29.59 -15.31
CA ASP A 35 15.60 -29.76 -16.68
C ASP A 35 14.45 -30.15 -17.63
N ASP A 36 13.48 -29.24 -17.78
CA ASP A 36 12.40 -29.34 -18.77
C ASP A 36 12.19 -28.05 -19.56
N GLY A 37 13.21 -27.18 -19.56
CA GLY A 37 13.21 -25.87 -20.21
C GLY A 37 12.13 -24.94 -19.66
N GLY A 38 11.86 -25.00 -18.34
CA GLY A 38 10.83 -24.19 -17.69
C GLY A 38 9.38 -24.61 -17.99
N PHE A 39 9.15 -25.78 -18.58
CA PHE A 39 7.80 -26.27 -18.91
C PHE A 39 6.94 -26.41 -17.67
N ALA A 40 7.40 -27.15 -16.66
CA ALA A 40 6.59 -27.42 -15.47
C ALA A 40 6.31 -26.13 -14.69
N HIS A 41 7.28 -25.22 -14.67
CA HIS A 41 7.18 -23.93 -14.02
C HIS A 41 6.10 -23.06 -14.67
N MET A 42 6.18 -22.89 -16.00
CA MET A 42 5.21 -22.12 -16.76
C MET A 42 3.81 -22.73 -16.70
N PHE A 43 3.68 -24.05 -16.76
CA PHE A 43 2.38 -24.72 -16.63
C PHE A 43 1.76 -24.49 -15.25
N LEU A 44 2.55 -24.63 -14.17
CA LEU A 44 2.10 -24.42 -12.79
C LEU A 44 1.63 -22.98 -12.56
N THR A 45 2.47 -22.00 -12.90
CA THR A 45 2.14 -20.58 -12.70
C THR A 45 0.96 -20.15 -13.57
N THR A 46 0.83 -20.67 -14.79
CA THR A 46 -0.32 -20.41 -15.67
C THR A 46 -1.60 -20.98 -15.09
N GLN A 47 -1.56 -22.23 -14.59
CA GLN A 47 -2.74 -22.84 -13.96
C GLN A 47 -3.19 -22.06 -12.72
N TRP A 48 -2.24 -21.60 -11.91
CA TRP A 48 -2.50 -20.78 -10.73
C TRP A 48 -3.11 -19.43 -11.10
N ASN A 49 -2.42 -18.64 -11.92
CA ASN A 49 -2.84 -17.27 -12.24
C ASN A 49 -4.13 -17.21 -13.04
N LEU A 50 -4.38 -18.18 -13.94
CA LEU A 50 -5.67 -18.27 -14.64
C LEU A 50 -6.77 -18.89 -13.79
N MET A 51 -6.46 -19.47 -12.63
CA MET A 51 -7.40 -20.19 -11.77
C MET A 51 -8.22 -21.24 -12.55
N CYS A 52 -7.58 -21.94 -13.49
CA CYS A 52 -8.26 -22.84 -14.41
C CYS A 52 -7.85 -24.31 -14.22
N ARG A 53 -8.47 -25.20 -14.98
CA ARG A 53 -8.13 -26.63 -14.96
C ARG A 53 -6.88 -26.84 -15.81
N SER A 54 -6.09 -27.85 -15.48
CA SER A 54 -4.96 -28.27 -16.32
C SER A 54 -5.36 -28.60 -17.77
N GLU A 55 -6.61 -29.05 -17.98
CA GLU A 55 -7.20 -29.25 -19.30
C GLU A 55 -7.34 -27.94 -20.10
N SER A 56 -7.63 -26.83 -19.44
CA SER A 56 -7.69 -25.51 -20.07
C SER A 56 -6.29 -25.01 -20.40
N VAL A 57 -5.34 -25.18 -19.47
CA VAL A 57 -3.94 -24.76 -19.65
C VAL A 57 -3.31 -25.41 -20.88
N GLN A 58 -3.50 -26.73 -21.07
CA GLN A 58 -2.90 -27.42 -22.21
C GLN A 58 -3.47 -26.99 -23.58
N ARG A 59 -4.63 -26.32 -23.60
CA ARG A 59 -5.29 -25.85 -24.83
C ARG A 59 -5.05 -24.36 -25.09
N LEU A 60 -4.20 -23.71 -24.30
CA LEU A 60 -3.86 -22.32 -24.52
C LEU A 60 -3.03 -22.18 -25.78
N CYS A 61 -3.37 -21.17 -26.58
CA CYS A 61 -2.60 -20.73 -27.72
C CYS A 61 -2.14 -19.29 -27.48
N THR A 62 -1.10 -18.85 -28.19
CA THR A 62 -0.56 -17.50 -28.10
C THR A 62 -1.60 -16.43 -28.46
N GLU A 63 -2.55 -16.77 -29.34
CA GLU A 63 -3.65 -15.91 -29.78
C GLU A 63 -4.67 -15.63 -28.68
N HIS A 64 -4.67 -16.42 -27.59
CA HIS A 64 -5.50 -16.14 -26.43
C HIS A 64 -4.92 -15.02 -25.54
N LEU A 65 -3.67 -14.62 -25.76
CA LEU A 65 -2.98 -13.62 -24.95
C LEU A 65 -3.07 -12.25 -25.61
N SER A 66 -3.40 -11.24 -24.81
CA SER A 66 -3.44 -9.84 -25.22
C SER A 66 -2.83 -8.96 -24.13
N TRP A 67 -2.18 -7.87 -24.53
CA TRP A 67 -1.71 -6.84 -23.62
C TRP A 67 -2.87 -5.92 -23.20
N HIS A 68 -2.96 -5.61 -21.91
CA HIS A 68 -3.99 -4.75 -21.33
C HIS A 68 -3.36 -3.83 -20.27
N ASP A 69 -2.86 -2.67 -20.71
CA ASP A 69 -2.20 -1.68 -19.86
C ASP A 69 -1.08 -2.32 -19.01
N ASP A 70 -1.29 -2.58 -17.73
CA ASP A 70 -0.29 -3.18 -16.86
C ASP A 70 -0.41 -4.70 -16.66
N SER A 71 -1.29 -5.34 -17.43
CA SER A 71 -1.63 -6.76 -17.29
C SER A 71 -1.63 -7.50 -18.63
N ILE A 72 -1.66 -8.82 -18.56
CA ILE A 72 -1.81 -9.71 -19.71
C ILE A 72 -3.15 -10.42 -19.60
N GLY A 73 -4.05 -10.10 -20.51
CA GLY A 73 -5.37 -10.73 -20.62
C GLY A 73 -5.25 -12.10 -21.28
N CYS A 74 -5.99 -13.07 -20.75
CA CYS A 74 -6.16 -14.37 -21.39
C CYS A 74 -7.65 -14.66 -21.62
N ILE A 75 -8.05 -14.74 -22.89
CA ILE A 75 -9.42 -15.07 -23.28
C ILE A 75 -9.51 -16.57 -23.54
N MET A 76 -10.30 -17.28 -22.73
CA MET A 76 -10.58 -18.70 -22.92
C MET A 76 -12.01 -18.90 -23.43
N HIS A 77 -12.14 -19.50 -24.60
CA HIS A 77 -13.46 -19.78 -25.17
C HIS A 77 -14.21 -20.86 -24.38
N LYS A 78 -13.52 -21.91 -23.91
CA LYS A 78 -14.15 -23.00 -23.15
C LYS A 78 -13.74 -22.97 -21.69
N SER A 79 -14.72 -23.06 -20.80
CA SER A 79 -14.52 -23.14 -19.35
C SER A 79 -15.35 -24.28 -18.74
N LYS A 80 -15.24 -24.51 -17.43
CA LYS A 80 -16.04 -25.54 -16.74
C LYS A 80 -17.54 -25.28 -16.89
N THR A 81 -17.95 -24.01 -16.82
CA THR A 81 -19.34 -23.56 -16.90
C THR A 81 -19.76 -23.13 -18.31
N ASN A 82 -18.81 -22.95 -19.23
CA ASN A 82 -19.04 -22.63 -20.64
C ASN A 82 -18.36 -23.69 -21.53
N GLN A 83 -18.92 -24.89 -21.61
CA GLN A 83 -18.30 -26.00 -22.35
C GLN A 83 -18.44 -25.86 -23.87
N GLU A 84 -19.51 -25.20 -24.32
CA GLU A 84 -19.79 -24.93 -25.73
C GLU A 84 -18.96 -23.77 -26.28
N GLY A 85 -18.58 -22.82 -25.40
CA GLY A 85 -17.80 -21.65 -25.75
C GLY A 85 -18.58 -20.53 -26.41
N THR A 86 -19.90 -20.54 -26.24
CA THR A 86 -20.86 -19.54 -26.72
C THR A 86 -21.02 -18.37 -25.77
N GLY A 87 -20.59 -18.52 -24.51
CA GLY A 87 -20.64 -17.45 -23.50
C GLY A 87 -19.68 -16.27 -23.76
N PRO A 88 -19.81 -15.20 -22.95
CA PRO A 88 -18.97 -14.01 -23.06
C PRO A 88 -17.47 -14.33 -23.02
N LYS A 89 -16.69 -13.57 -23.81
CA LYS A 89 -15.25 -13.74 -24.00
C LYS A 89 -14.47 -12.84 -23.03
N ASP A 90 -14.75 -13.00 -21.75
CA ASP A 90 -14.14 -12.14 -20.72
C ASP A 90 -12.68 -12.54 -20.47
N PRO A 91 -11.74 -11.57 -20.46
CA PRO A 91 -10.33 -11.85 -20.20
C PRO A 91 -10.08 -12.15 -18.72
N ARG A 92 -9.12 -13.04 -18.45
CA ARG A 92 -8.51 -13.20 -17.13
C ARG A 92 -7.19 -12.45 -17.11
N HIS A 93 -7.08 -11.41 -16.31
CA HIS A 93 -5.90 -10.55 -16.23
C HIS A 93 -4.83 -11.18 -15.34
N MET A 94 -3.65 -11.39 -15.90
CA MET A 94 -2.45 -11.90 -15.22
C MET A 94 -1.46 -10.76 -15.03
N TYR A 95 -0.85 -10.70 -13.84
CA TYR A 95 0.04 -9.62 -13.44
C TYR A 95 1.45 -10.14 -13.14
N GLY A 96 2.44 -9.27 -13.30
CA GLY A 96 3.79 -9.52 -12.81
C GLY A 96 3.89 -9.32 -11.30
N ASN A 97 4.78 -10.08 -10.66
CA ASN A 97 5.17 -9.89 -9.26
C ASN A 97 6.69 -9.68 -9.18
N VAL A 98 7.12 -8.42 -9.21
CA VAL A 98 8.54 -8.04 -9.18
C VAL A 98 9.26 -8.45 -7.89
N PHE A 99 8.54 -8.77 -6.82
CA PHE A 99 9.12 -9.15 -5.53
C PHE A 99 9.40 -10.65 -5.42
N SER A 100 8.84 -11.46 -6.32
CA SER A 100 8.91 -12.92 -6.26
C SER A 100 9.03 -13.51 -7.67
N PRO A 101 10.25 -13.55 -8.24
CA PRO A 101 10.46 -14.05 -9.60
C PRO A 101 10.00 -15.51 -9.78
N ASP A 102 10.03 -16.32 -8.71
CA ASP A 102 9.53 -17.71 -8.74
C ASP A 102 8.02 -17.80 -8.97
N THR A 103 7.21 -16.88 -8.44
CA THR A 103 5.75 -16.96 -8.58
C THR A 103 5.19 -16.05 -9.66
N CYS A 104 6.03 -15.16 -10.19
CA CYS A 104 5.67 -14.20 -11.21
C CYS A 104 5.37 -14.91 -12.55
N TRP A 105 4.14 -14.77 -13.04
CA TRP A 105 3.73 -15.41 -14.28
C TRP A 105 4.50 -14.89 -15.50
N ILE A 106 4.74 -13.57 -15.58
CA ILE A 106 5.50 -12.95 -16.67
C ILE A 106 6.95 -13.47 -16.69
N THR A 107 7.55 -13.62 -15.51
CA THR A 107 8.89 -14.20 -15.37
C THR A 107 8.91 -15.66 -15.82
N ALA A 108 7.91 -16.45 -15.45
CA ALA A 108 7.78 -17.84 -15.89
C ALA A 108 7.60 -17.94 -17.42
N LEU A 109 6.80 -17.06 -18.02
CA LEU A 109 6.63 -16.96 -19.48
C LEU A 109 7.95 -16.61 -20.15
N ALA A 110 8.67 -15.62 -19.63
CA ALA A 110 9.95 -15.19 -20.17
C ALA A 110 10.99 -16.32 -20.16
N LEU A 111 11.12 -17.03 -19.04
CA LEU A 111 12.01 -18.19 -18.92
C LEU A 111 11.64 -19.30 -19.91
N TYR A 112 10.35 -19.61 -20.00
CA TYR A 112 9.84 -20.66 -20.87
C TYR A 112 10.09 -20.36 -22.35
N LEU A 113 9.77 -19.15 -22.81
CA LEU A 113 10.00 -18.75 -24.19
C LEU A 113 11.48 -18.58 -24.52
N ALA A 114 12.30 -18.10 -23.57
CA ALA A 114 13.74 -17.96 -23.77
C ALA A 114 14.44 -19.31 -24.00
N CYS A 115 13.89 -20.40 -23.44
CA CYS A 115 14.35 -21.76 -23.71
C CYS A 115 13.81 -22.34 -25.04
N ARG A 116 12.97 -21.61 -25.77
CA ARG A 116 12.32 -22.01 -27.04
C ARG A 116 12.26 -20.84 -28.04
N PRO A 117 13.41 -20.26 -28.44
CA PRO A 117 13.43 -19.03 -29.24
C PRO A 117 12.75 -19.19 -30.62
N THR A 118 12.69 -20.40 -31.17
CA THR A 118 12.10 -20.72 -32.48
C THR A 118 10.64 -21.18 -32.39
N GLN A 119 10.00 -21.08 -31.22
CA GLN A 119 8.58 -21.47 -31.09
C GLN A 119 7.71 -20.57 -31.99
N ALA A 120 6.98 -21.20 -32.92
CA ALA A 120 6.01 -20.51 -33.75
C ALA A 120 4.75 -20.15 -32.95
N PRO A 121 3.94 -19.19 -33.43
CA PRO A 121 2.60 -18.93 -32.91
C PRO A 121 1.72 -20.20 -32.94
N GLY A 122 0.70 -20.22 -32.08
CA GLY A 122 -0.20 -21.37 -31.91
C GLY A 122 -0.14 -21.90 -30.47
N PRO A 123 -0.16 -23.23 -30.24
CA PRO A 123 -0.18 -23.79 -28.90
C PRO A 123 0.95 -23.26 -28.01
N LEU A 124 0.60 -22.70 -26.86
CA LEU A 124 1.56 -22.20 -25.87
C LEU A 124 2.47 -23.33 -25.36
N PHE A 125 1.89 -24.52 -25.22
CA PHE A 125 2.59 -25.77 -24.88
C PHE A 125 2.53 -26.75 -26.06
N PRO A 126 3.52 -26.75 -26.98
CA PRO A 126 3.53 -27.63 -28.15
C PRO A 126 3.58 -29.12 -27.78
N GLY A 127 2.97 -29.95 -28.64
CA GLY A 127 2.91 -31.41 -28.49
C GLY A 127 1.59 -31.91 -27.89
N SER A 128 1.46 -33.23 -27.73
CA SER A 128 0.29 -33.87 -27.16
C SER A 128 0.45 -34.14 -25.65
N GLU A 129 -0.65 -34.37 -24.95
CA GLU A 129 -0.66 -34.85 -23.55
C GLU A 129 0.09 -33.97 -22.54
N GLN A 130 0.13 -32.65 -22.74
CA GLN A 130 0.85 -31.73 -21.85
C GLN A 130 0.29 -31.72 -20.43
N LYS A 131 -1.03 -31.92 -20.26
CA LYS A 131 -1.64 -32.14 -18.94
C LYS A 131 -1.08 -33.38 -18.24
N ALA A 132 -0.92 -34.49 -18.96
CA ALA A 132 -0.38 -35.73 -18.39
C ALA A 132 1.12 -35.56 -18.05
N ARG A 133 1.88 -34.91 -18.93
CA ARG A 133 3.29 -34.55 -18.70
C ARG A 133 3.45 -33.71 -17.44
N PHE A 134 2.68 -32.64 -17.30
CA PHE A 134 2.70 -31.81 -16.09
C PHE A 134 2.26 -32.59 -14.85
N GLY A 135 1.20 -33.40 -14.96
CA GLY A 135 0.72 -34.23 -13.86
C GLY A 135 1.78 -35.22 -13.35
N SER A 136 2.59 -35.79 -14.24
CA SER A 136 3.73 -36.65 -13.89
C SER A 136 4.84 -35.87 -13.18
N ALA A 137 5.21 -34.70 -13.70
CA ALA A 137 6.22 -33.83 -13.09
C ALA A 137 5.79 -33.39 -11.67
N LEU A 138 4.55 -32.93 -11.51
CA LEU A 138 3.99 -32.52 -10.23
C LEU A 138 3.94 -33.69 -9.23
N ARG A 139 3.54 -34.89 -9.67
CA ARG A 139 3.49 -36.07 -8.81
C ARG A 139 4.86 -36.44 -8.26
N LYS A 140 5.91 -36.38 -9.09
CA LYS A 140 7.29 -36.64 -8.66
C LYS A 140 7.71 -35.66 -7.55
N LEU A 141 7.53 -34.36 -7.80
CA LEU A 141 7.87 -33.31 -6.82
C LEU A 141 7.11 -33.44 -5.50
N ILE A 142 5.84 -33.85 -5.55
CA ILE A 142 5.03 -34.07 -4.36
C ILE A 142 5.45 -35.35 -3.62
N ALA A 143 5.75 -36.43 -4.35
CA ALA A 143 6.16 -37.70 -3.76
C ALA A 143 7.48 -37.58 -2.99
N ASP A 144 8.36 -36.67 -3.42
CA ASP A 144 9.60 -36.33 -2.71
C ASP A 144 9.33 -35.66 -1.34
N GLN A 145 8.09 -35.22 -1.08
CA GLN A 145 7.66 -34.58 0.15
C GLN A 145 6.71 -35.49 0.96
N LYS A 146 7.16 -35.94 2.14
CA LYS A 146 6.35 -36.82 3.01
C LYS A 146 4.97 -36.23 3.30
N HIS A 147 3.94 -37.08 3.27
CA HIS A 147 2.53 -36.76 3.59
C HIS A 147 1.78 -35.80 2.66
N ARG A 148 2.31 -35.47 1.47
CA ARG A 148 1.67 -34.51 0.53
C ARG A 148 1.01 -35.15 -0.69
N ASN A 149 0.95 -36.48 -0.76
CA ASN A 149 0.47 -37.26 -1.91
C ASN A 149 -1.02 -37.05 -2.29
N HIS A 150 -1.80 -36.41 -1.43
CA HIS A 150 -3.20 -36.05 -1.70
C HIS A 150 -3.33 -34.83 -2.65
N TYR A 151 -2.27 -34.02 -2.76
CA TYR A 151 -2.26 -32.90 -3.70
C TYR A 151 -2.08 -33.35 -5.15
N GLY A 152 -2.70 -32.64 -6.08
CA GLY A 152 -2.45 -32.81 -7.51
C GLY A 152 -2.93 -31.63 -8.33
N THR A 153 -3.05 -31.81 -9.65
CA THR A 153 -3.40 -30.72 -10.58
C THR A 153 -4.72 -30.02 -10.22
N HIS A 154 -5.70 -30.74 -9.65
CA HIS A 154 -6.96 -30.13 -9.18
C HIS A 154 -6.79 -29.28 -7.91
N SER A 155 -5.84 -29.62 -7.04
CA SER A 155 -5.53 -28.89 -5.81
C SER A 155 -5.04 -27.47 -6.09
N ILE A 156 -4.36 -27.25 -7.22
CA ILE A 156 -3.87 -25.91 -7.62
C ILE A 156 -5.04 -24.94 -7.77
N ARG A 157 -6.05 -25.33 -8.56
CA ARG A 157 -7.23 -24.49 -8.82
C ARG A 157 -8.06 -24.25 -7.55
N ASN A 158 -8.19 -25.27 -6.70
CA ASN A 158 -8.88 -25.13 -5.42
C ASN A 158 -8.06 -24.24 -4.47
N GLY A 159 -6.74 -24.42 -4.43
CA GLY A 159 -5.81 -23.68 -3.60
C GLY A 159 -5.79 -22.19 -3.89
N VAL A 160 -5.72 -21.81 -5.16
CA VAL A 160 -5.74 -20.39 -5.56
C VAL A 160 -7.10 -19.73 -5.27
N ALA A 161 -8.21 -20.46 -5.41
CA ALA A 161 -9.53 -19.97 -5.03
C ALA A 161 -9.63 -19.71 -3.53
N THR A 162 -9.17 -20.67 -2.71
CA THR A 162 -9.10 -20.50 -1.26
C THR A 162 -8.18 -19.34 -0.87
N PHE A 163 -6.99 -19.26 -1.47
CA PHE A 163 -6.03 -18.19 -1.22
C PHE A 163 -6.60 -16.80 -1.50
N ALA A 164 -7.30 -16.64 -2.63
CA ALA A 164 -7.95 -15.37 -2.97
C ALA A 164 -8.99 -14.95 -1.92
N CYS A 165 -9.73 -15.92 -1.34
CA CYS A 165 -10.72 -15.64 -0.30
C CYS A 165 -10.16 -15.56 1.13
N SER A 166 -8.95 -16.07 1.38
CA SER A 166 -8.38 -16.20 2.73
C SER A 166 -7.33 -15.14 3.08
N GLY A 167 -7.00 -14.24 2.15
CA GLY A 167 -5.87 -13.30 2.27
C GLY A 167 -6.11 -12.10 3.19
N CYS A 168 -7.34 -11.56 3.23
CA CYS A 168 -7.76 -10.51 4.16
C CYS A 168 -9.30 -10.37 4.18
N THR A 169 -9.82 -9.58 5.12
CA THR A 169 -11.25 -9.24 5.21
C THR A 169 -11.76 -8.34 4.07
N GLY A 170 -10.85 -7.71 3.30
CA GLY A 170 -11.13 -6.92 2.11
C GLY A 170 -10.69 -7.60 0.80
N GLY A 171 -10.70 -8.93 0.75
CA GLY A 171 -10.30 -9.70 -0.44
C GLY A 171 -11.27 -9.55 -1.63
N PRO A 172 -10.93 -10.13 -2.79
CA PRO A 172 -11.81 -10.13 -3.96
C PRO A 172 -13.18 -10.72 -3.65
N SER A 173 -14.21 -10.20 -4.32
CA SER A 173 -15.57 -10.71 -4.14
C SER A 173 -15.64 -12.20 -4.50
N ILE A 174 -16.44 -12.96 -3.75
CA ILE A 174 -16.68 -14.38 -4.06
C ILE A 174 -17.27 -14.54 -5.47
N ALA A 175 -18.02 -13.56 -5.96
CA ALA A 175 -18.52 -13.52 -7.32
C ALA A 175 -17.38 -13.54 -8.35
N SER A 176 -16.42 -12.61 -8.24
CA SER A 176 -15.24 -12.56 -9.12
C SER A 176 -14.43 -13.85 -9.06
N VAL A 177 -14.25 -14.41 -7.86
CA VAL A 177 -13.55 -15.69 -7.66
C VAL A 177 -14.27 -16.84 -8.36
N CYS A 178 -15.58 -16.99 -8.15
CA CYS A 178 -16.35 -18.06 -8.78
C CYS A 178 -16.37 -17.93 -10.31
N LEU A 179 -16.58 -16.71 -10.84
CA LEU A 179 -16.57 -16.44 -12.28
C LEU A 179 -15.20 -16.80 -12.90
N ARG A 180 -14.09 -16.35 -12.29
CA ARG A 180 -12.74 -16.66 -12.77
C ARG A 180 -12.41 -18.15 -12.61
N VAL A 181 -12.81 -18.82 -11.54
CA VAL A 181 -12.55 -20.26 -11.34
C VAL A 181 -13.42 -21.16 -12.24
N GLY A 182 -14.49 -20.59 -12.83
CA GLY A 182 -15.51 -21.32 -13.59
C GLY A 182 -16.39 -22.16 -12.67
N TRP A 183 -16.83 -21.58 -11.56
CA TRP A 183 -17.82 -22.12 -10.64
C TRP A 183 -19.16 -21.41 -10.83
N SER A 184 -20.25 -22.16 -10.70
CA SER A 184 -21.60 -21.58 -10.66
C SER A 184 -21.77 -20.82 -9.34
N LEU A 185 -22.33 -19.61 -9.43
CA LEU A 185 -22.77 -18.82 -8.29
C LEU A 185 -24.06 -19.41 -7.69
N GLY A 186 -24.87 -20.06 -8.54
CA GLY A 186 -26.06 -20.80 -8.15
C GLY A 186 -27.35 -20.02 -8.33
N GLY A 187 -28.39 -20.72 -8.82
CA GLY A 187 -29.77 -20.24 -8.88
C GLY A 187 -29.93 -18.92 -9.64
N VAL A 188 -30.39 -17.91 -8.92
CA VAL A 188 -30.66 -16.57 -9.46
C VAL A 188 -29.37 -15.79 -9.73
N GLN A 189 -28.31 -16.01 -8.95
CA GLN A 189 -27.07 -15.23 -9.03
C GLN A 189 -26.38 -15.38 -10.39
N ASP A 190 -26.38 -16.58 -10.99
CA ASP A 190 -25.78 -16.84 -12.31
C ASP A 190 -26.41 -16.01 -13.44
N ARG A 191 -27.64 -15.50 -13.26
CA ARG A 191 -28.34 -14.69 -14.28
C ARG A 191 -27.98 -13.22 -14.20
N TYR A 192 -27.73 -12.71 -12.99
CA TYR A 192 -27.65 -11.28 -12.71
C TYR A 192 -26.24 -10.81 -12.34
N ILE A 193 -25.41 -11.68 -11.77
CA ILE A 193 -24.02 -11.34 -11.43
C ILE A 193 -23.14 -11.72 -12.62
N ARG A 194 -22.56 -10.72 -13.25
CA ARG A 194 -21.73 -10.86 -14.46
C ARG A 194 -20.28 -10.53 -14.16
N TYR A 195 -19.43 -10.88 -15.12
CA TYR A 195 -18.04 -10.46 -15.11
C TYR A 195 -17.95 -8.94 -15.09
N GLU A 196 -17.04 -8.43 -14.26
CA GLU A 196 -16.70 -7.02 -14.21
C GLU A 196 -15.17 -6.90 -14.19
N THR A 197 -14.65 -6.04 -15.07
CA THR A 197 -13.21 -5.93 -15.32
C THR A 197 -12.44 -5.57 -14.06
N ALA A 198 -12.90 -4.60 -13.27
CA ALA A 198 -12.22 -4.18 -12.04
C ALA A 198 -12.10 -5.33 -11.01
N GLY A 199 -13.12 -6.18 -10.92
CA GLY A 199 -13.12 -7.33 -10.01
C GLY A 199 -12.12 -8.41 -10.43
N ASP A 200 -12.00 -8.69 -11.74
CA ASP A 200 -11.01 -9.63 -12.26
C ASP A 200 -9.58 -9.07 -12.17
N GLN A 201 -9.38 -7.78 -12.45
CA GLN A 201 -8.09 -7.11 -12.31
C GLN A 201 -7.59 -7.15 -10.86
N PHE A 202 -8.45 -6.80 -9.89
CA PHE A 202 -8.13 -6.90 -8.48
C PHE A 202 -7.78 -8.33 -8.06
N LEU A 203 -8.61 -9.30 -8.47
CA LEU A 203 -8.36 -10.72 -8.22
C LEU A 203 -7.04 -11.19 -8.86
N GLY A 204 -6.73 -10.74 -10.08
CA GLY A 204 -5.51 -11.03 -10.81
C GLY A 204 -4.25 -10.64 -10.04
N ARG A 205 -4.25 -9.45 -9.44
CA ARG A 205 -3.15 -8.99 -8.58
C ARG A 205 -3.02 -9.80 -7.30
N VAL A 206 -4.16 -10.13 -6.67
CA VAL A 206 -4.16 -10.96 -5.46
C VAL A 206 -3.54 -12.32 -5.77
N VAL A 207 -3.96 -13.00 -6.83
CA VAL A 207 -3.42 -14.33 -7.17
C VAL A 207 -1.99 -14.29 -7.70
N ALA A 208 -1.53 -13.17 -8.26
CA ALA A 208 -0.12 -12.93 -8.56
C ALA A 208 0.76 -12.84 -7.29
N GLY A 209 0.14 -12.73 -6.11
CA GLY A 209 0.82 -12.69 -4.81
C GLY A 209 1.39 -11.30 -4.49
N LEU A 210 0.82 -10.24 -5.05
CA LEU A 210 1.17 -8.87 -4.68
C LEU A 210 0.71 -8.56 -3.25
N PRO A 211 1.44 -7.72 -2.50
CA PRO A 211 1.19 -7.52 -1.07
C PRO A 211 -0.02 -6.60 -0.82
N LEU A 212 -1.21 -7.19 -0.66
CA LEU A 212 -2.49 -6.49 -0.58
C LEU A 212 -2.55 -5.34 0.45
N ASN A 213 -1.90 -5.51 1.59
CA ASN A 213 -1.93 -4.52 2.68
C ASN A 213 -0.76 -3.54 2.61
N ARG A 214 -0.25 -3.25 1.41
CA ARG A 214 0.92 -2.41 1.20
C ARG A 214 0.79 -1.59 -0.09
N PRO A 215 1.42 -0.40 -0.17
CA PRO A 215 1.49 0.41 -1.40
C PRO A 215 2.00 -0.37 -2.61
N GLN A 216 2.93 -1.31 -2.37
CA GLN A 216 3.51 -2.20 -3.37
C GLN A 216 2.50 -3.16 -4.02
N PHE A 217 1.24 -3.21 -3.56
CA PHE A 217 0.17 -3.89 -4.31
C PHE A 217 -0.06 -3.28 -5.70
N ALA A 218 0.18 -1.97 -5.83
CA ALA A 218 0.10 -1.24 -7.09
C ALA A 218 1.38 -1.32 -7.95
N SER A 219 2.34 -2.17 -7.57
CA SER A 219 3.56 -2.33 -8.36
C SER A 219 3.26 -2.87 -9.76
N LEU A 220 3.93 -2.29 -10.73
CA LEU A 220 3.89 -2.69 -12.13
C LEU A 220 4.89 -3.81 -12.40
N SER A 221 4.66 -4.55 -13.47
CA SER A 221 5.63 -5.50 -14.00
C SER A 221 6.91 -4.77 -14.43
N PRO A 222 8.10 -5.41 -14.41
CA PRO A 222 9.31 -4.78 -14.94
C PRO A 222 9.11 -4.32 -16.38
N HIS A 223 9.53 -3.09 -16.68
CA HIS A 223 9.36 -2.47 -18.00
C HIS A 223 10.38 -1.37 -18.27
N PHE A 224 10.49 -0.98 -19.54
CA PHE A 224 11.42 0.05 -20.02
C PHE A 224 10.77 1.43 -20.02
N LYS A 225 11.60 2.48 -19.89
CA LYS A 225 11.16 3.88 -19.90
C LYS A 225 10.45 4.23 -21.22
N ASP A 226 11.08 3.85 -22.32
CA ASP A 226 10.51 3.92 -23.66
C ASP A 226 10.19 2.49 -24.13
N ASN A 227 8.91 2.22 -24.40
CA ASN A 227 8.47 0.92 -24.85
C ASN A 227 8.85 0.66 -26.32
N ASP A 228 9.14 1.71 -27.10
CA ASP A 228 9.48 1.60 -28.52
C ASP A 228 10.97 1.82 -28.81
N ASP A 229 11.79 1.77 -27.76
CA ASP A 229 13.24 1.84 -27.83
C ASP A 229 13.80 0.79 -28.83
N PRO A 230 14.58 1.20 -29.85
CA PRO A 230 15.13 0.28 -30.85
C PRO A 230 16.00 -0.84 -30.28
N ALA A 231 16.72 -0.60 -29.17
CA ALA A 231 17.54 -1.62 -28.52
C ALA A 231 16.67 -2.69 -27.84
N VAL A 232 15.51 -2.30 -27.29
CA VAL A 232 14.51 -3.24 -26.77
C VAL A 232 13.96 -4.09 -27.92
N GLY A 233 13.58 -3.45 -29.03
CA GLY A 233 13.11 -4.15 -30.24
C GLY A 233 14.12 -5.15 -30.80
N ALA A 234 15.39 -4.75 -30.91
CA ALA A 234 16.47 -5.62 -31.37
C ALA A 234 16.69 -6.83 -30.43
N CYS A 235 16.60 -6.63 -29.11
CA CYS A 235 16.68 -7.72 -28.16
C CYS A 235 15.49 -8.68 -28.26
N VAL A 236 14.27 -8.17 -28.41
CA VAL A 236 13.06 -8.99 -28.61
C VAL A 236 13.21 -9.84 -29.88
N GLN A 237 13.67 -9.25 -30.97
CA GLN A 237 13.95 -9.97 -32.22
C GLN A 237 14.99 -11.08 -32.04
N ALA A 238 16.07 -10.82 -31.30
CA ALA A 238 17.11 -11.81 -31.06
C ALA A 238 16.65 -12.97 -30.14
N MET A 239 15.80 -12.66 -29.16
CA MET A 239 15.29 -13.65 -28.19
C MET A 239 14.12 -14.47 -28.73
N TYR A 240 13.24 -13.86 -29.53
CA TYR A 240 11.95 -14.43 -29.92
C TYR A 240 11.62 -14.18 -31.42
N PRO A 241 12.48 -14.62 -32.36
CA PRO A 241 12.39 -14.27 -33.78
C PRO A 241 11.04 -14.58 -34.44
N GLU A 242 10.40 -15.70 -34.07
CA GLU A 242 9.12 -16.10 -34.67
C GLU A 242 7.92 -15.40 -34.00
N LEU A 243 7.91 -15.32 -32.66
CA LEU A 243 6.78 -14.74 -31.92
C LEU A 243 6.67 -13.23 -32.07
N GLN A 244 7.79 -12.51 -32.26
CA GLN A 244 7.75 -11.05 -32.45
C GLN A 244 7.03 -10.61 -33.73
N LYS A 245 6.84 -11.53 -34.69
CA LYS A 245 6.09 -11.28 -35.92
C LYS A 245 4.59 -11.08 -35.64
N VAL A 246 4.09 -11.61 -34.52
CA VAL A 246 2.70 -11.43 -34.07
C VAL A 246 2.57 -10.11 -33.32
N SER A 247 1.86 -9.15 -33.90
CA SER A 247 1.68 -7.80 -33.33
C SER A 247 1.17 -7.83 -31.89
N GLY A 248 0.15 -8.63 -31.60
CA GLY A 248 -0.44 -8.75 -30.26
C GLY A 248 0.48 -9.33 -29.18
N LEU A 249 1.62 -9.93 -29.55
CA LEU A 249 2.59 -10.48 -28.59
C LEU A 249 3.78 -9.54 -28.34
N ARG A 250 4.02 -8.53 -29.19
CA ARG A 250 5.25 -7.72 -29.12
C ARG A 250 5.46 -7.10 -27.75
N ASP A 251 4.44 -6.43 -27.19
CA ASP A 251 4.55 -5.79 -25.88
C ASP A 251 4.66 -6.81 -24.74
N ILE A 252 4.03 -7.97 -24.88
CA ILE A 252 4.22 -9.10 -23.95
C ILE A 252 5.67 -9.58 -23.96
N LEU A 253 6.29 -9.68 -25.13
CA LEU A 253 7.69 -10.09 -25.28
C LEU A 253 8.65 -9.03 -24.73
N LYS A 254 8.34 -7.73 -24.89
CA LYS A 254 9.10 -6.64 -24.24
C LYS A 254 9.05 -6.77 -22.72
N LEU A 255 7.89 -7.04 -22.13
CA LEU A 255 7.76 -7.33 -20.68
C LEU A 255 8.55 -8.59 -20.27
N CYS A 256 8.59 -9.61 -21.11
CA CYS A 256 9.43 -10.79 -20.88
C CYS A 256 10.92 -10.41 -20.81
N VAL A 257 11.43 -9.63 -21.78
CA VAL A 257 12.82 -9.15 -21.75
C VAL A 257 13.08 -8.30 -20.51
N ALA A 258 12.21 -7.34 -20.18
CA ALA A 258 12.35 -6.50 -19.00
C ALA A 258 12.39 -7.34 -17.70
N SER A 259 11.57 -8.38 -17.61
CA SER A 259 11.60 -9.30 -16.46
C SER A 259 12.92 -10.08 -16.36
N LEU A 260 13.47 -10.53 -17.49
CA LEU A 260 14.77 -11.20 -17.52
C LEU A 260 15.91 -10.26 -17.12
N VAL A 261 15.89 -9.00 -17.58
CA VAL A 261 16.88 -7.97 -17.21
C VAL A 261 16.81 -7.69 -15.71
N LYS A 262 15.61 -7.40 -15.19
CA LYS A 262 15.37 -7.09 -13.78
C LYS A 262 15.85 -8.18 -12.83
N HIS A 263 15.69 -9.45 -13.21
CA HIS A 263 16.02 -10.60 -12.37
C HIS A 263 17.29 -11.33 -12.84
N SER A 264 18.13 -10.70 -13.67
CA SER A 264 19.32 -11.34 -14.25
C SER A 264 20.33 -11.83 -13.21
N SER A 265 20.56 -11.07 -12.13
CA SER A 265 21.43 -11.48 -11.01
C SER A 265 20.88 -12.69 -10.28
N TYR A 266 19.58 -12.69 -9.99
CA TYR A 266 18.87 -13.82 -9.38
C TYR A 266 19.02 -15.09 -10.23
N PHE A 267 18.79 -15.01 -11.54
CA PHE A 267 18.94 -16.18 -12.43
C PHE A 267 20.36 -16.72 -12.52
N ARG A 268 21.38 -15.85 -12.52
CA ARG A 268 22.78 -16.29 -12.51
C ARG A 268 23.16 -17.02 -11.22
N ALA A 269 22.58 -16.62 -10.09
CA ALA A 269 22.84 -17.25 -8.80
C ALA A 269 22.07 -18.57 -8.61
N GLU A 270 20.83 -18.62 -9.11
CA GLU A 270 19.86 -19.65 -8.72
C GLU A 270 19.56 -20.70 -9.80
N LEU A 271 20.02 -20.51 -11.04
CA LEU A 271 19.89 -21.51 -12.10
C LEU A 271 21.19 -22.30 -12.24
N PRO A 272 21.12 -23.59 -12.61
CA PRO A 272 22.32 -24.36 -12.99
C PRO A 272 23.10 -23.63 -14.09
N SER A 273 24.44 -23.74 -14.05
CA SER A 273 25.31 -23.15 -15.08
C SER A 273 25.04 -23.68 -16.50
N THR A 274 24.43 -24.86 -16.59
CA THR A 274 24.00 -25.51 -17.84
C THR A 274 22.63 -25.07 -18.34
N HIS A 275 21.93 -24.19 -17.61
CA HIS A 275 20.55 -23.82 -17.94
C HIS A 275 20.49 -23.02 -19.27
N PRO A 276 19.59 -23.37 -20.23
CA PRO A 276 19.55 -22.75 -21.57
C PRO A 276 19.38 -21.23 -21.58
N LEU A 277 18.71 -20.67 -20.58
CA LEU A 277 18.60 -19.20 -20.42
C LEU A 277 19.97 -18.51 -20.47
N LEU A 278 20.98 -19.08 -19.83
CA LEU A 278 22.30 -18.47 -19.69
C LEU A 278 23.08 -18.44 -21.02
N THR A 279 22.64 -19.22 -22.02
CA THR A 279 23.21 -19.23 -23.38
C THR A 279 22.45 -18.33 -24.35
N THR A 280 21.36 -17.69 -23.93
CA THR A 280 20.57 -16.80 -24.79
C THR A 280 21.34 -15.53 -25.18
N PRO A 281 20.99 -14.86 -26.29
CA PRO A 281 21.64 -13.62 -26.70
C PRO A 281 21.74 -12.57 -25.59
N LEU A 282 20.66 -12.39 -24.83
CA LEU A 282 20.56 -11.44 -23.73
C LEU A 282 21.57 -11.71 -22.59
N PHE A 283 21.79 -12.99 -22.23
CA PHE A 283 22.67 -13.37 -21.13
C PHE A 283 24.15 -13.46 -21.53
N ARG A 284 24.44 -13.67 -22.82
CA ARG A 284 25.80 -13.69 -23.37
C ARG A 284 26.38 -12.30 -23.62
N ASN A 285 25.53 -11.33 -23.98
CA ASN A 285 25.97 -9.97 -24.29
C ASN A 285 25.89 -9.05 -23.05
N LYS A 286 27.05 -8.80 -22.42
CA LYS A 286 27.15 -7.94 -21.23
C LYS A 286 26.76 -6.49 -21.49
N GLU A 287 27.09 -5.97 -22.66
CA GLU A 287 26.80 -4.58 -23.04
C GLU A 287 25.29 -4.39 -23.26
N MET A 288 24.66 -5.29 -24.02
CA MET A 288 23.20 -5.31 -24.18
C MET A 288 22.48 -5.40 -22.83
N MET A 289 22.94 -6.27 -21.93
CA MET A 289 22.39 -6.39 -20.58
C MET A 289 22.50 -5.07 -19.81
N ALA A 290 23.66 -4.42 -19.83
CA ALA A 290 23.90 -3.17 -19.12
C ALA A 290 23.04 -2.02 -19.68
N ASN A 291 22.99 -1.88 -21.01
CA ASN A 291 22.20 -0.85 -21.69
C ASN A 291 20.71 -1.01 -21.38
N LEU A 292 20.17 -2.22 -21.49
CA LEU A 292 18.76 -2.48 -21.17
C LEU A 292 18.47 -2.28 -19.67
N SER A 293 19.41 -2.61 -18.78
CA SER A 293 19.25 -2.36 -17.35
C SER A 293 19.18 -0.87 -17.02
N ALA A 294 19.95 -0.02 -17.72
CA ALA A 294 19.91 1.44 -17.56
C ALA A 294 18.61 2.06 -18.10
N ASN A 295 17.98 1.40 -19.08
CA ASN A 295 16.73 1.84 -19.71
C ASN A 295 15.47 1.38 -18.95
N MET A 296 15.59 0.62 -17.86
CA MET A 296 14.44 0.23 -17.04
C MET A 296 13.88 1.40 -16.23
N VAL A 297 12.56 1.38 -15.98
CA VAL A 297 11.91 2.34 -15.09
C VAL A 297 12.31 2.09 -13.64
N THR A 298 12.65 3.16 -12.91
CA THR A 298 12.98 3.13 -11.48
C THR A 298 11.94 3.82 -10.59
N CYS A 299 11.04 4.60 -11.20
CA CYS A 299 10.04 5.45 -10.54
C CYS A 299 8.65 5.20 -11.14
N GLU A 300 7.80 6.23 -11.19
CA GLU A 300 6.50 6.15 -11.87
C GLU A 300 6.66 5.84 -13.37
N SER A 301 5.73 5.04 -13.89
CA SER A 301 5.73 4.66 -15.29
C SER A 301 5.18 5.80 -16.15
N PRO A 302 5.83 6.13 -17.28
CA PRO A 302 5.31 7.16 -18.18
C PRO A 302 4.13 6.68 -19.05
N TRP A 303 3.85 5.37 -19.12
CA TRP A 303 2.87 4.82 -20.06
C TRP A 303 2.03 3.64 -19.53
N MET A 304 2.31 3.11 -18.33
CA MET A 304 1.45 2.10 -17.69
C MET A 304 0.79 2.63 -16.43
N THR A 305 -0.50 2.34 -16.28
CA THR A 305 -1.27 2.70 -15.09
C THR A 305 -1.66 1.44 -14.31
N PRO A 306 -1.41 1.39 -12.98
CA PRO A 306 -1.83 0.26 -12.18
C PRO A 306 -3.36 0.08 -12.19
N THR A 307 -3.86 -1.04 -12.73
CA THR A 307 -5.30 -1.37 -12.75
C THR A 307 -5.72 -2.24 -11.57
N GLY A 308 -7.02 -2.36 -11.24
CA GLY A 308 -7.49 -3.26 -10.18
C GLY A 308 -7.01 -2.93 -8.75
N ILE A 309 -6.76 -1.65 -8.46
CA ILE A 309 -6.27 -1.18 -7.17
C ILE A 309 -7.46 -0.88 -6.23
N PRO A 310 -7.57 -1.51 -5.05
CA PRO A 310 -8.61 -1.19 -4.10
C PRO A 310 -8.31 0.17 -3.41
N PRO A 311 -9.33 0.93 -2.98
CA PRO A 311 -9.14 2.24 -2.33
C PRO A 311 -8.21 2.21 -1.12
N LEU A 312 -8.20 1.08 -0.38
CA LEU A 312 -7.34 0.89 0.78
C LEU A 312 -5.84 1.01 0.45
N VAL A 313 -5.42 0.58 -0.74
CA VAL A 313 -4.01 0.69 -1.18
C VAL A 313 -3.62 2.15 -1.42
N GLU A 314 -4.56 2.97 -1.90
CA GLU A 314 -4.33 4.40 -2.08
C GLU A 314 -4.18 5.11 -0.73
N LEU A 315 -4.98 4.72 0.28
CA LEU A 315 -4.79 5.19 1.65
C LEU A 315 -3.41 4.81 2.20
N TYR A 316 -2.93 3.59 1.95
CA TYR A 316 -1.59 3.19 2.38
C TYR A 316 -0.48 4.01 1.72
N LYS A 317 -0.62 4.38 0.44
CA LYS A 317 0.35 5.26 -0.24
C LYS A 317 0.39 6.64 0.40
N GLN A 318 -0.78 7.22 0.68
CA GLN A 318 -0.86 8.52 1.35
C GLN A 318 -0.24 8.48 2.75
N LEU A 319 -0.49 7.42 3.52
CA LEU A 319 0.11 7.22 4.84
C LEU A 319 1.63 7.07 4.76
N GLU A 320 2.15 6.33 3.78
CA GLU A 320 3.60 6.19 3.56
C GLU A 320 4.22 7.55 3.19
N GLY A 321 3.54 8.36 2.36
CA GLY A 321 3.96 9.73 2.06
C GLY A 321 4.00 10.63 3.29
N VAL A 322 2.97 10.58 4.15
CA VAL A 322 2.94 11.33 5.42
C VAL A 322 4.07 10.89 6.34
N GLN A 323 4.31 9.57 6.45
CA GLN A 323 5.40 9.05 7.27
C GLN A 323 6.77 9.52 6.76
N GLN A 324 7.00 9.53 5.44
CA GLN A 324 8.21 10.06 4.85
C GLN A 324 8.39 11.56 5.14
N SER A 325 7.33 12.35 5.06
CA SER A 325 7.36 13.77 5.45
C SER A 325 7.74 13.95 6.92
N ILE A 326 7.21 13.11 7.82
CA ILE A 326 7.56 13.10 9.24
C ILE A 326 9.03 12.71 9.46
N ASP A 327 9.50 11.66 8.79
CA ASP A 327 10.88 11.16 8.92
C ASP A 327 11.90 12.18 8.37
N ASN A 328 11.51 12.97 7.37
CA ASN A 328 12.33 14.05 6.79
C ASN A 328 12.31 15.34 7.62
N LEU A 329 11.42 15.46 8.63
CA LEU A 329 11.27 16.69 9.39
C LEU A 329 12.51 17.03 10.26
N PRO A 330 13.11 16.10 11.03
CA PRO A 330 14.28 16.43 11.86
C PRO A 330 15.49 17.00 11.09
N PRO A 331 15.97 16.40 9.98
CA PRO A 331 17.11 16.97 9.26
C PRO A 331 16.78 18.31 8.61
N VAL A 332 15.56 18.49 8.09
CA VAL A 332 15.11 19.77 7.52
C VAL A 332 15.07 20.86 8.58
N LEU A 333 14.52 20.57 9.77
CA LEU A 333 14.48 21.52 10.88
C LEU A 333 15.88 21.88 11.38
N LEU A 334 16.76 20.90 11.55
CA LEU A 334 18.13 21.14 12.02
C LEU A 334 18.94 21.98 11.03
N ASP A 335 18.87 21.66 9.73
CA ASP A 335 19.51 22.44 8.67
C ASP A 335 18.93 23.86 8.59
N GLY A 336 17.60 23.97 8.64
CA GLY A 336 16.87 25.22 8.65
C GLY A 336 17.23 26.14 9.80
N MET A 337 17.19 25.62 11.02
CA MET A 337 17.52 26.37 12.24
C MET A 337 19.01 26.71 12.30
N SER A 338 19.91 25.83 11.85
CA SER A 338 21.35 26.12 11.77
C SER A 338 21.61 27.25 10.78
N THR A 339 21.04 27.17 9.57
CA THR A 339 21.13 28.23 8.55
C THR A 339 20.53 29.55 9.06
N PHE A 340 19.43 29.49 9.79
CA PHE A 340 18.79 30.65 10.40
C PHE A 340 19.71 31.32 11.44
N ILE A 341 20.27 30.54 12.36
CA ILE A 341 21.17 31.01 13.41
C ILE A 341 22.47 31.58 12.80
N GLU A 342 23.05 30.91 11.80
CA GLU A 342 24.28 31.39 11.13
C GLU A 342 24.04 32.70 10.37
N LYS A 343 22.94 32.80 9.61
CA LYS A 343 22.65 34.00 8.80
C LYS A 343 22.15 35.17 9.62
N LYS A 344 21.47 34.95 10.75
CA LYS A 344 20.72 36.00 11.47
C LYS A 344 21.03 36.10 12.96
N GLY A 345 21.60 35.06 13.57
CA GLY A 345 21.96 35.01 14.99
C GLY A 345 23.34 35.58 15.35
N VAL A 346 24.28 35.70 14.39
CA VAL A 346 25.64 36.20 14.71
C VAL A 346 25.80 37.71 14.46
N ALA A 347 24.94 38.35 13.65
CA ALA A 347 25.20 39.72 13.16
C ALA A 347 24.23 40.83 13.63
N ALA A 348 23.02 40.53 14.12
CA ALA A 348 21.97 41.58 14.21
C ALA A 348 21.19 41.68 15.53
N GLY A 349 21.37 40.77 16.49
CA GLY A 349 20.79 40.89 17.84
C GLY A 349 19.25 40.85 17.96
N ASN A 350 18.47 40.85 16.87
CA ASN A 350 17.01 40.88 16.90
C ASN A 350 16.41 39.77 16.04
N ILE A 351 16.09 38.62 16.66
CA ILE A 351 15.19 37.61 16.08
C ILE A 351 13.75 38.08 16.33
N THR A 352 13.00 38.43 15.28
CA THR A 352 11.59 38.83 15.39
C THR A 352 10.65 37.63 15.25
N ARG A 353 9.44 37.73 15.81
CA ARG A 353 8.41 36.69 15.72
C ARG A 353 8.05 36.34 14.28
N ASP A 354 7.80 37.34 13.45
CA ASP A 354 7.37 37.16 12.05
C ASP A 354 8.42 36.41 11.23
N LEU A 355 9.70 36.65 11.53
CA LEU A 355 10.81 35.96 10.88
C LEU A 355 10.87 34.48 11.30
N LEU A 356 10.56 34.18 12.56
CA LEU A 356 10.50 32.82 13.08
C LEU A 356 9.32 32.06 12.46
N GLU A 357 8.15 32.68 12.39
CA GLU A 357 6.95 32.12 11.73
C GLU A 357 7.21 31.82 10.25
N ALA A 358 7.76 32.77 9.48
CA ALA A 358 8.10 32.56 8.07
C ALA A 358 9.16 31.46 7.86
N THR A 359 10.13 31.35 8.77
CA THR A 359 11.14 30.28 8.73
C THR A 359 10.49 28.92 8.99
N ILE A 360 9.59 28.82 9.98
CA ILE A 360 8.86 27.58 10.27
C ILE A 360 7.97 27.17 9.09
N GLU A 361 7.24 28.10 8.47
CA GLU A 361 6.42 27.81 7.27
C GLU A 361 7.27 27.26 6.13
N SER A 362 8.41 27.89 5.84
CA SER A 362 9.34 27.41 4.81
C SER A 362 9.90 26.02 5.13
N LEU A 363 10.17 25.72 6.40
CA LEU A 363 10.67 24.40 6.81
C LEU A 363 9.59 23.33 6.73
N LEU A 364 8.34 23.66 7.09
CA LEU A 364 7.20 22.76 6.94
C LEU A 364 6.87 22.49 5.46
N GLU A 365 7.03 23.48 4.58
CA GLU A 365 6.95 23.29 3.13
C GLU A 365 8.05 22.37 2.61
N ARG A 366 9.32 22.62 2.99
CA ARG A 366 10.47 21.78 2.63
C ARG A 366 10.34 20.35 3.13
N ALA A 367 9.73 20.14 4.30
CA ALA A 367 9.44 18.82 4.85
C ALA A 367 8.20 18.15 4.23
N GLY A 368 7.46 18.83 3.34
CA GLY A 368 6.30 18.27 2.66
C GLY A 368 5.03 18.20 3.52
N LEU A 369 4.94 18.98 4.61
CA LEU A 369 3.81 18.98 5.55
C LEU A 369 2.78 20.11 5.27
N ALA A 370 3.12 21.09 4.44
CA ALA A 370 2.28 22.26 4.17
C ALA A 370 1.20 22.06 3.08
N HIS A 371 1.06 20.85 2.52
CA HIS A 371 0.12 20.60 1.40
C HIS A 371 -1.35 20.38 1.79
N VAL A 372 -1.75 20.70 3.01
CA VAL A 372 -3.17 20.70 3.41
C VAL A 372 -3.61 22.11 3.79
N ARG A 373 -3.86 22.96 2.79
CA ARG A 373 -4.65 24.18 2.98
C ARG A 373 -6.11 23.78 3.20
N HIS A 374 -6.46 23.36 4.42
CA HIS A 374 -7.80 23.63 4.91
C HIS A 374 -7.85 25.13 5.20
N THR A 375 -8.52 25.88 4.31
CA THR A 375 -8.90 27.26 4.56
C THR A 375 -9.83 27.30 5.76
N VAL A 376 -9.27 27.45 6.96
CA VAL A 376 -10.01 27.97 8.10
C VAL A 376 -9.91 29.49 8.02
N PRO A 377 -11.02 30.23 8.04
CA PRO A 377 -10.96 31.69 8.04
C PRO A 377 -10.16 32.17 9.26
N SER A 378 -9.07 32.88 9.01
CA SER A 378 -8.31 33.58 10.04
C SER A 378 -9.20 34.69 10.61
N ALA A 379 -9.72 34.48 11.83
CA ALA A 379 -10.27 35.57 12.61
C ALA A 379 -9.08 36.43 13.06
N GLN A 380 -9.01 37.66 12.55
CA GLN A 380 -8.07 38.67 13.01
C GLN A 380 -8.33 38.94 14.50
N VAL A 381 -7.38 38.56 15.36
CA VAL A 381 -7.38 38.96 16.78
C VAL A 381 -6.56 40.25 16.87
N PRO A 382 -7.13 41.38 17.32
CA PRO A 382 -6.39 42.62 17.51
C PRO A 382 -5.40 42.53 18.69
N GLY A 383 -4.18 43.00 18.45
CA GLY A 383 -3.24 43.73 19.34
C GLY A 383 -3.13 43.41 20.85
N ASP A 384 -1.88 43.18 21.28
CA ASP A 384 -1.37 43.36 22.66
C ASP A 384 -1.87 42.44 23.79
N THR A 385 -1.59 41.13 23.66
CA THR A 385 -1.75 40.18 24.78
C THR A 385 -0.53 39.29 25.02
N THR A 386 0.69 39.83 24.98
CA THR A 386 1.83 39.11 25.57
C THR A 386 1.57 38.92 27.07
N THR A 387 1.29 37.68 27.45
CA THR A 387 1.28 37.24 28.84
C THR A 387 2.61 36.53 29.04
N ALA A 388 3.43 36.98 30.00
CA ALA A 388 4.74 36.39 30.23
C ALA A 388 4.55 34.95 30.73
N ALA A 389 5.08 33.97 29.97
CA ALA A 389 5.11 32.58 30.39
C ALA A 389 6.35 32.33 31.25
N HIS A 390 6.18 31.66 32.38
CA HIS A 390 7.23 31.29 33.32
C HIS A 390 7.52 29.80 33.24
N TYR A 391 8.78 29.39 33.30
CA TYR A 391 9.18 27.97 33.24
C TYR A 391 9.86 27.54 34.53
N TYR A 392 9.22 26.63 35.26
CA TYR A 392 9.75 26.01 36.48
C TYR A 392 9.11 24.62 36.65
N GLY A 393 9.75 23.74 37.44
CA GLY A 393 9.23 22.38 37.67
C GLY A 393 9.03 21.53 36.40
N GLY A 394 9.74 21.87 35.30
CA GLY A 394 9.63 21.17 34.01
C GLY A 394 8.39 21.52 33.17
N LYS A 395 7.60 22.54 33.55
CA LYS A 395 6.37 22.94 32.87
C LYS A 395 6.30 24.46 32.66
N PHE A 396 5.47 24.89 31.70
CA PHE A 396 5.13 26.29 31.50
C PHE A 396 3.97 26.69 32.41
N HIS A 397 4.05 27.88 32.99
CA HIS A 397 3.10 28.45 33.93
C HIS A 397 2.80 29.91 33.57
N MET A 398 1.57 30.34 33.82
CA MET A 398 1.11 31.72 33.59
C MET A 398 1.44 32.69 34.72
N LEU A 399 1.98 32.19 35.84
CA LEU A 399 2.37 32.95 37.02
C LEU A 399 3.79 32.57 37.45
N PRO A 400 4.59 33.50 37.99
CA PRO A 400 5.93 33.22 38.47
C PRO A 400 5.91 32.30 39.69
N GLU A 401 7.01 31.59 39.93
CA GLU A 401 7.18 30.70 41.08
C GLU A 401 7.02 31.44 42.43
N SER A 402 7.34 32.74 42.45
CA SER A 402 7.20 33.64 43.60
C SER A 402 5.78 34.15 43.84
N PHE A 403 4.78 33.73 43.07
CA PHE A 403 3.42 34.24 43.19
C PHE A 403 2.80 33.93 44.57
N GLU A 404 2.07 34.90 45.10
CA GLU A 404 1.26 34.81 46.31
C GLU A 404 -0.11 35.45 46.11
N PHE A 405 -1.16 34.81 46.65
CA PHE A 405 -2.50 35.39 46.63
C PHE A 405 -2.52 36.64 47.53
N PRO A 406 -2.98 37.78 47.03
CA PRO A 406 -3.08 38.99 47.83
C PRO A 406 -4.17 38.81 48.90
N LYS A 407 -3.90 39.29 50.12
CA LYS A 407 -4.87 39.30 51.22
C LYS A 407 -5.81 40.48 51.09
N VAL A 408 -6.79 40.35 50.20
CA VAL A 408 -7.71 41.42 49.82
C VAL A 408 -9.17 41.07 50.12
N GLY A 409 -10.02 42.10 50.23
CA GLY A 409 -11.47 41.92 50.32
C GLY A 409 -12.10 41.46 49.00
N VAL A 410 -13.39 41.10 49.05
CA VAL A 410 -14.15 40.53 47.93
C VAL A 410 -14.12 41.42 46.69
N HIS A 411 -14.25 42.73 46.86
CA HIS A 411 -14.21 43.71 45.77
C HIS A 411 -12.90 43.66 44.98
N ALA A 412 -11.76 43.76 45.66
CA ALA A 412 -10.45 43.71 45.01
C ALA A 412 -10.14 42.31 44.43
N ALA A 413 -10.62 41.24 45.06
CA ALA A 413 -10.53 39.89 44.52
C ALA A 413 -11.32 39.76 43.19
N TRP A 414 -12.52 40.37 43.11
CA TRP A 414 -13.35 40.39 41.91
C TRP A 414 -12.68 41.15 40.75
N HIS A 415 -12.05 42.29 41.04
CA HIS A 415 -11.25 43.00 40.04
C HIS A 415 -10.08 42.16 39.52
N LEU A 416 -9.31 41.51 40.39
CA LEU A 416 -8.20 40.63 39.98
C LEU A 416 -8.66 39.39 39.21
N TRP A 417 -9.91 38.98 39.36
CA TRP A 417 -10.50 37.88 38.61
C TRP A 417 -10.77 38.26 37.15
N TRP A 418 -11.23 39.49 36.91
CA TRP A 418 -11.65 39.98 35.60
C TRP A 418 -10.59 40.79 34.86
N PHE A 419 -9.68 41.46 35.58
CA PHE A 419 -8.72 42.39 35.00
C PHE A 419 -7.29 41.96 35.28
N ARG A 420 -6.39 42.34 34.36
CA ARG A 420 -4.95 42.06 34.44
C ARG A 420 -4.32 42.99 35.48
N ASP A 421 -3.44 42.46 36.33
CA ASP A 421 -2.54 43.30 37.12
C ASP A 421 -1.36 43.71 36.23
N GLN A 422 -1.47 44.88 35.59
CA GLN A 422 -0.45 45.38 34.67
C GLN A 422 0.87 45.68 35.36
N ALA A 423 0.84 46.15 36.62
CA ALA A 423 2.03 46.52 37.37
C ALA A 423 2.91 45.29 37.69
N ARG A 424 2.28 44.14 37.93
CA ARG A 424 2.98 42.87 38.22
C ARG A 424 3.02 41.90 37.03
N GLY A 425 2.34 42.23 35.94
CA GLY A 425 2.26 41.41 34.73
C GLY A 425 1.39 40.15 34.87
N TYR A 426 0.49 40.09 35.86
CA TYR A 426 -0.32 38.88 36.11
C TYR A 426 -1.60 38.88 35.27
N PRO A 427 -1.93 37.76 34.60
CA PRO A 427 -3.19 37.66 33.85
C PRO A 427 -4.38 37.70 34.80
N PRO A 428 -5.59 38.00 34.29
CA PRO A 428 -6.81 37.85 35.06
C PRO A 428 -6.91 36.44 35.64
N LEU A 429 -7.18 36.31 36.94
CA LEU A 429 -7.12 35.02 37.64
C LEU A 429 -8.18 34.01 37.14
N ARG A 430 -9.19 34.45 36.39
CA ARG A 430 -10.12 33.52 35.71
C ARG A 430 -9.46 32.69 34.60
N ARG A 431 -8.33 33.17 34.04
CA ARG A 431 -7.62 32.55 32.91
C ARG A 431 -6.51 31.58 33.34
N ILE A 432 -6.18 31.51 34.63
CA ILE A 432 -5.20 30.53 35.15
C ILE A 432 -5.88 29.21 35.52
N GLY A 433 -5.14 28.11 35.47
CA GLY A 433 -5.54 26.81 35.99
C GLY A 433 -4.83 26.47 37.32
N ALA A 434 -5.28 25.41 38.00
CA ALA A 434 -4.62 24.95 39.23
C ALA A 434 -3.15 24.53 39.02
N HIS A 435 -2.78 24.18 37.79
CA HIS A 435 -1.41 23.84 37.41
C HIS A 435 -0.48 25.07 37.33
N ASP A 436 -1.03 26.28 37.16
CA ASP A 436 -0.25 27.54 37.15
C ASP A 436 0.17 28.00 38.55
N LEU A 437 -0.33 27.35 39.59
CA LEU A 437 -0.06 27.72 40.98
C LEU A 437 1.14 26.94 41.53
N PRO A 438 2.16 27.61 42.08
CA PRO A 438 3.43 26.99 42.45
C PRO A 438 3.32 26.10 43.70
N ARG A 439 2.35 26.34 44.59
CA ARG A 439 2.19 25.63 45.87
C ARG A 439 0.80 25.01 46.03
N ASP A 440 0.72 23.82 46.61
CA ASP A 440 -0.55 23.10 46.82
C ASP A 440 -1.53 23.85 47.72
N LEU A 441 -1.04 24.58 48.71
CA LEU A 441 -1.88 25.43 49.57
C LEU A 441 -2.61 26.52 48.75
N MET A 442 -1.96 27.04 47.70
CA MET A 442 -2.53 28.08 46.85
C MET A 442 -3.62 27.53 45.93
N ARG A 443 -3.56 26.26 45.55
CA ARG A 443 -4.63 25.60 44.78
C ARG A 443 -5.93 25.58 45.57
N LYS A 444 -5.88 25.33 46.88
CA LYS A 444 -7.05 25.43 47.78
C LYS A 444 -7.61 26.84 47.82
N THR A 445 -6.75 27.85 47.96
CA THR A 445 -7.17 29.27 47.94
C THR A 445 -7.82 29.65 46.61
N TYR A 446 -7.26 29.20 45.49
CA TYR A 446 -7.83 29.43 44.16
C TYR A 446 -9.19 28.77 43.99
N SER A 447 -9.36 27.54 44.46
CA SER A 447 -10.68 26.87 44.46
C SER A 447 -11.70 27.66 45.29
N ASN A 448 -11.31 28.20 46.44
CA ASN A 448 -12.18 29.04 47.25
C ASN A 448 -12.56 30.35 46.54
N TRP A 449 -11.60 31.02 45.89
CA TRP A 449 -11.85 32.22 45.08
C TRP A 449 -12.78 31.91 43.91
N ARG A 450 -12.56 30.80 43.19
CA ARG A 450 -13.41 30.39 42.07
C ARG A 450 -14.85 30.15 42.50
N ASN A 451 -15.05 29.47 43.64
CA ASN A 451 -16.38 29.24 44.20
C ASN A 451 -17.06 30.55 44.62
N LEU A 452 -16.30 31.47 45.23
CA LEU A 452 -16.80 32.80 45.58
C LEU A 452 -17.22 33.59 44.34
N MET A 453 -16.36 33.64 43.31
CA MET A 453 -16.65 34.37 42.07
C MET A 453 -17.84 33.77 41.32
N GLN A 454 -17.99 32.44 41.34
CA GLN A 454 -19.16 31.80 40.77
C GLN A 454 -20.46 32.23 41.47
N ARG A 455 -20.47 32.29 42.81
CA ARG A 455 -21.64 32.77 43.57
C ARG A 455 -21.95 34.24 43.29
N ILE A 456 -20.93 35.08 43.13
CA ILE A 456 -21.09 36.49 42.74
C ILE A 456 -21.69 36.57 41.33
N CYS A 457 -21.19 35.79 40.37
CA CYS A 457 -21.78 35.73 39.03
C CYS A 457 -23.26 35.31 39.07
N GLU A 458 -23.59 34.26 39.83
CA GLU A 458 -24.95 33.75 39.95
C GLU A 458 -25.89 34.79 40.57
N ALA A 459 -25.47 35.48 41.64
CA ALA A 459 -26.23 36.55 42.26
C ALA A 459 -26.43 37.76 41.32
N ALA A 460 -25.37 38.18 40.63
CA ALA A 460 -25.42 39.30 39.68
C ALA A 460 -26.32 38.99 38.47
N LEU A 461 -26.32 37.76 37.96
CA LEU A 461 -27.25 37.32 36.91
C LEU A 461 -28.72 37.35 37.39
N GLN A 462 -28.99 36.93 38.64
CA GLN A 462 -30.32 37.03 39.24
C GLN A 462 -30.76 38.49 39.45
N GLY A 463 -29.82 39.39 39.73
CA GLY A 463 -30.03 40.84 39.81
C GLY A 463 -30.12 41.56 38.45
N GLY A 464 -30.07 40.83 37.32
CA GLY A 464 -30.22 41.38 35.98
C GLY A 464 -28.95 41.96 35.34
N CYS A 465 -27.76 41.70 35.89
CA CYS A 465 -26.49 42.07 35.26
C CYS A 465 -26.12 41.10 34.12
N GLN A 466 -25.64 41.63 33.00
CA GLN A 466 -25.14 40.82 31.89
C GLN A 466 -23.63 40.56 32.03
N ILE A 467 -23.26 39.32 32.34
CA ILE A 467 -21.86 38.89 32.44
C ILE A 467 -21.41 38.32 31.08
N THR A 468 -20.48 39.00 30.42
CA THR A 468 -19.88 38.57 29.15
C THR A 468 -18.44 38.09 29.34
N VAL A 469 -17.84 37.52 28.28
CA VAL A 469 -16.44 37.04 28.29
C VAL A 469 -15.44 38.18 28.51
N ASP A 470 -15.79 39.38 28.01
CA ASP A 470 -15.04 40.62 28.12
C ASP A 470 -15.80 41.63 29.00
N MET A 471 -15.59 41.49 30.30
CA MET A 471 -16.17 42.36 31.32
C MET A 471 -15.56 43.77 31.25
N SER A 472 -16.38 44.82 31.31
CA SER A 472 -15.91 46.20 31.55
C SER A 472 -15.89 46.51 33.05
N GLU A 473 -15.05 47.46 33.49
CA GLU A 473 -14.94 47.83 34.91
C GLU A 473 -16.29 48.31 35.49
N GLN A 474 -17.05 49.11 34.74
CA GLN A 474 -18.38 49.59 35.14
C GLN A 474 -19.38 48.45 35.38
N VAL A 475 -19.32 47.38 34.57
CA VAL A 475 -20.20 46.21 34.73
C VAL A 475 -19.71 45.34 35.89
N ALA A 476 -18.40 45.23 36.08
CA ALA A 476 -17.82 44.49 37.20
C ALA A 476 -18.18 45.12 38.56
N GLU A 477 -18.17 46.45 38.67
CA GLU A 477 -18.59 47.19 39.87
C GLU A 477 -20.08 47.00 40.16
N LYS A 478 -20.93 47.11 39.13
CA LYS A 478 -22.38 46.88 39.25
C LYS A 478 -22.75 45.46 39.70
N CYS A 479 -21.90 44.46 39.45
CA CYS A 479 -22.11 43.09 39.92
C CYS A 479 -21.89 42.93 41.44
N LEU A 480 -21.32 43.93 42.12
CA LEU A 480 -21.03 43.92 43.55
C LEU A 480 -21.94 44.83 44.38
N GLU A 481 -22.77 45.66 43.73
CA GLU A 481 -23.88 46.42 44.34
C GLU A 481 -25.09 45.51 44.61
#